data_AF-A0A522R3J7-F1
#
_entry.id   AF-A0A522R3J7-F1
#
_cell.length_a   1.000
_cell.length_b   1.000
_cell.length_c   1.000
_cell.angle_alpha   90.00
_cell.angle_beta   90.00
_cell.angle_gamma   90.00
#
_symmetry.space_group_name_H-M   'P 1'
#
loop_
_entity.id
_entity.type
_entity.pdbx_description
1 polymer ?
#
loop_
_entity_poly.entity_id
_entity_poly.type
_entity_poly.pdbx_seq_one_letter_code
_entity_poly.pdbx_strand_id
1 'polypeptide(L)'
;MAEAAIVNHLTAPMRSMRESMRTICGEQYPQRVAPWKEAITRISNRERIEPLQAAIQLANTTGGNGLAVVATFAAYVELVEASTPTPATGANR
;
A
#
# COMPACT_ATOMS: atom_id res chain seq x y z
N MET A 1 9.06 19.57 11.99
CA MET A 1 8.50 18.48 12.82
C MET A 1 7.01 18.20 12.57
N ALA A 2 6.19 19.16 12.14
CA ALA A 2 4.76 18.94 11.85
C ALA A 2 4.48 18.03 10.63
N GLU A 3 5.33 18.08 9.60
CA GLU A 3 5.14 17.34 8.35
C GLU A 3 5.27 15.82 8.52
N ALA A 4 6.25 15.36 9.30
CA ALA A 4 6.44 13.95 9.62
C ALA A 4 5.26 13.36 10.44
N ALA A 5 4.63 14.17 11.29
CA ALA A 5 3.47 13.75 12.07
C ALA A 5 2.25 13.52 11.17
N ILE A 6 1.99 14.43 10.22
CA ILE A 6 0.87 14.33 9.27
C ILE A 6 1.04 13.09 8.37
N VAL A 7 2.25 12.84 7.87
CA VAL A 7 2.55 11.65 7.06
C VAL A 7 2.37 10.35 7.86
N ASN A 8 2.77 10.34 9.14
CA ASN A 8 2.56 9.18 10.02
C ASN A 8 1.06 8.91 10.30
N HIS A 9 0.24 9.95 10.47
CA HIS A 9 -1.20 9.79 10.70
C HIS A 9 -1.95 9.28 9.48
N LEU A 10 -1.51 9.60 8.27
CA LEU A 10 -2.12 9.11 7.03
C LEU A 10 -1.71 7.67 6.68
N THR A 11 -0.49 7.26 7.08
CA THR A 11 0.05 5.93 6.79
C THR A 11 -0.33 4.86 7.82
N ALA A 12 -0.58 5.23 9.08
CA ALA A 12 -0.97 4.29 10.13
C ALA A 12 -2.26 3.51 9.82
N PRO A 13 -3.36 4.13 9.33
CA PRO A 13 -4.55 3.41 8.92
C PRO A 13 -4.31 2.40 7.79
N MET A 14 -3.49 2.76 6.80
CA MET A 14 -3.18 1.88 5.66
C MET A 14 -2.35 0.67 6.10
N ARG A 15 -1.40 0.86 7.02
CA ARG A 15 -0.67 -0.25 7.65
C ARG A 15 -1.62 -1.16 8.44
N SER A 16 -2.56 -0.58 9.18
CA SER A 16 -3.57 -1.37 9.89
C SER A 16 -4.43 -2.20 8.92
N MET A 17 -4.83 -1.64 7.78
CA MET A 17 -5.56 -2.38 6.74
C MET A 17 -4.74 -3.56 6.20
N ARG A 18 -3.43 -3.35 6.00
CA ARG A 18 -2.49 -4.40 5.59
C ARG A 18 -2.43 -5.54 6.61
N GLU A 19 -2.26 -5.23 7.90
CA GLU A 19 -2.19 -6.24 8.95
C GLU A 19 -3.52 -6.99 9.12
N SER A 20 -4.66 -6.31 9.01
CA SER A 20 -5.98 -6.95 8.98
C SER A 20 -6.10 -7.91 7.80
N MET A 21 -5.65 -7.51 6.62
CA MET A 21 -5.70 -8.35 5.42
C MET A 21 -4.77 -9.57 5.55
N ARG A 22 -3.58 -9.41 6.14
CA ARG A 22 -2.67 -10.52 6.48
C ARG A 22 -3.32 -11.51 7.44
N THR A 23 -3.98 -10.99 8.48
CA THR A 23 -4.68 -11.82 9.48
C THR A 23 -5.81 -12.62 8.85
N ILE A 24 -6.58 -12.02 7.95
CA ILE A 24 -7.72 -12.67 7.28
C ILE A 24 -7.26 -13.70 6.25
N CYS A 25 -6.25 -13.38 5.43
CA CYS A 25 -5.83 -14.23 4.32
C CYS A 25 -4.72 -15.23 4.68
N GLY A 26 -4.02 -15.04 5.80
CA GLY A 26 -2.90 -15.89 6.21
C GLY A 26 -1.86 -16.01 5.09
N GLU A 27 -1.44 -17.24 4.80
CA GLU A 27 -0.42 -17.54 3.78
C GLU A 27 -0.83 -17.15 2.36
N GLN A 28 -2.13 -17.05 2.07
CA GLN A 28 -2.62 -16.61 0.76
C GLN A 28 -2.50 -15.10 0.54
N TYR A 29 -2.19 -14.34 1.59
CA TYR A 29 -2.15 -12.88 1.54
C TYR A 29 -1.37 -12.35 0.32
N PRO A 30 -0.10 -12.75 0.05
CA PRO A 30 0.67 -12.18 -1.07
C PRO A 30 -0.03 -12.38 -2.43
N GLN A 31 -0.65 -13.54 -2.63
CA GLN A 31 -1.38 -13.87 -3.86
C GLN A 31 -2.66 -13.03 -4.00
N ARG A 32 -3.33 -12.74 -2.88
CA ARG A 32 -4.56 -11.93 -2.86
C ARG A 32 -4.29 -10.45 -3.14
N VAL A 33 -3.14 -9.91 -2.70
CA VAL A 33 -2.78 -8.49 -2.94
C VAL A 33 -2.05 -8.25 -4.25
N ALA A 34 -1.40 -9.26 -4.84
CA ALA A 34 -0.69 -9.14 -6.12
C ALA A 34 -1.49 -8.44 -7.25
N PRO A 35 -2.75 -8.81 -7.55
CA PRO A 35 -3.49 -8.16 -8.63
C PRO A 35 -3.77 -6.67 -8.36
N TRP A 36 -3.93 -6.29 -7.08
CA TRP A 36 -4.10 -4.90 -6.69
C TRP A 36 -2.81 -4.11 -6.83
N LYS A 37 -1.66 -4.71 -6.50
CA LYS A 37 -0.34 -4.09 -6.72
C LYS A 37 -0.11 -3.81 -8.21
N GLU A 38 -0.40 -4.78 -9.07
CA GLU A 38 -0.28 -4.62 -10.51
C GLU A 38 -1.23 -3.54 -11.06
N ALA A 39 -2.47 -3.49 -10.57
CA ALA A 39 -3.44 -2.49 -10.98
C ALA A 39 -2.98 -1.07 -10.61
N ILE A 40 -2.48 -0.86 -9.38
CA ILE A 40 -1.93 0.43 -8.93
C ILE A 40 -0.76 0.85 -9.82
N THR A 41 0.21 -0.04 -10.05
CA THR A 41 1.37 0.24 -10.91
C THR A 41 0.95 0.56 -12.33
N ARG A 42 -0.03 -0.16 -12.89
CA ARG A 42 -0.54 0.09 -14.24
C ARG A 42 -1.21 1.45 -14.37
N ILE A 43 -2.07 1.82 -13.42
CA ILE A 43 -2.75 3.12 -13.41
C ILE A 43 -1.71 4.24 -13.25
N SER A 44 -0.81 4.12 -12.27
CA SER A 44 0.27 5.08 -12.02
C SER A 44 1.11 5.32 -13.27
N ASN A 45 1.53 4.26 -13.96
CA ASN A 45 2.33 4.37 -15.18
C ASN A 45 1.55 4.94 -16.37
N ARG A 46 0.28 4.53 -16.54
CA ARG A 46 -0.56 4.98 -17.66
C ARG A 46 -0.91 6.46 -17.55
N GLU A 47 -1.28 6.90 -16.35
CA GLU A 47 -1.76 8.26 -16.10
C GLU A 47 -0.65 9.21 -15.65
N ARG A 48 0.56 8.68 -15.38
CA ARG A 48 1.71 9.42 -14.83
C ARG A 48 1.35 10.12 -13.52
N ILE A 49 0.69 9.38 -12.63
CA ILE A 49 0.27 9.86 -11.30
C ILE A 49 0.97 9.08 -10.19
N GLU A 50 1.01 9.67 -9.00
CA GLU A 50 1.60 9.04 -7.82
C GLU A 50 0.87 7.72 -7.45
N PRO A 51 1.57 6.69 -6.95
CA PRO A 51 0.97 5.40 -6.59
C PRO A 51 -0.19 5.52 -5.60
N LEU A 52 -0.14 6.50 -4.69
CA LEU A 52 -1.24 6.79 -3.76
C LEU A 52 -2.50 7.28 -4.49
N GLN A 53 -2.35 8.17 -5.48
CA GLN A 53 -3.47 8.66 -6.28
C GLN A 53 -4.08 7.53 -7.12
N ALA A 54 -3.23 6.67 -7.71
CA ALA A 54 -3.68 5.47 -8.41
C ALA A 54 -4.46 4.51 -7.48
N ALA A 55 -4.00 4.32 -6.24
CA ALA A 55 -4.70 3.51 -5.25
C ALA A 55 -6.06 4.10 -4.85
N ILE A 56 -6.16 5.43 -4.68
CA ILE A 56 -7.43 6.11 -4.38
C ILE A 56 -8.40 5.97 -5.56
N GLN A 57 -7.94 6.19 -6.79
CA GLN A 57 -8.77 5.98 -7.98
C GLN A 57 -9.27 4.53 -8.05
N LEU A 58 -8.37 3.55 -7.86
CA LEU A 58 -8.74 2.13 -7.87
C LEU A 58 -9.78 1.81 -6.80
N ALA A 59 -9.58 2.29 -5.56
CA ALA A 59 -10.52 2.10 -4.46
C ALA A 59 -11.91 2.66 -4.78
N ASN A 60 -11.99 3.83 -5.43
CA ASN A 60 -13.26 4.45 -5.83
C ASN A 60 -13.99 3.66 -6.93
N THR A 61 -13.30 2.86 -7.72
CA THR A 61 -13.93 1.98 -8.74
C THR A 61 -14.51 0.69 -8.18
N THR A 62 -14.24 0.36 -6.91
CA THR A 62 -14.68 -0.91 -6.30
C THR A 62 -16.17 -0.95 -5.92
N GLY A 63 -16.93 0.11 -6.21
CA GLY A 63 -18.36 0.19 -5.89
C GLY A 63 -18.67 0.13 -4.39
N GLY A 64 -17.69 0.49 -3.54
CA GLY A 64 -17.85 0.45 -2.08
C GLY A 64 -17.66 -0.94 -1.46
N ASN A 65 -17.12 -1.91 -2.18
CA ASN A 65 -16.74 -3.19 -1.58
C ASN A 65 -15.59 -2.97 -0.59
N GLY A 66 -15.91 -2.97 0.71
CA GLY A 66 -14.95 -2.68 1.78
C GLY A 66 -13.71 -3.57 1.76
N LEU A 67 -13.83 -4.84 1.39
CA LEU A 67 -12.66 -5.74 1.26
C LEU A 67 -11.75 -5.36 0.09
N ALA A 68 -12.33 -4.92 -1.03
CA ALA A 68 -11.55 -4.45 -2.18
C ALA A 68 -10.81 -3.15 -1.86
N VAL A 69 -11.43 -2.25 -1.10
CA VAL A 69 -10.79 -1.03 -0.59
C VAL A 69 -9.62 -1.38 0.34
N VAL A 70 -9.84 -2.27 1.31
CA VAL A 70 -8.79 -2.74 2.23
C VAL A 70 -7.65 -3.41 1.46
N ALA A 71 -7.95 -4.26 0.48
CA ALA A 71 -6.95 -4.93 -0.35
C ALA A 71 -6.14 -3.93 -1.19
N THR A 72 -6.79 -2.89 -1.73
CA THR A 72 -6.13 -1.83 -2.49
C THR A 72 -5.13 -1.06 -1.65
N PHE A 73 -5.51 -0.63 -0.45
CA PHE A 73 -4.59 0.09 0.44
C PHE A 73 -3.51 -0.81 1.05
N ALA A 74 -3.81 -2.08 1.33
CA ALA A 74 -2.79 -3.06 1.70
C ALA A 74 -1.73 -3.22 0.60
N ALA A 75 -2.17 -3.31 -0.67
CA ALA A 75 -1.28 -3.40 -1.83
C ALA A 75 -0.38 -2.17 -1.98
N TYR A 76 -0.94 -0.98 -1.78
CA TYR A 76 -0.18 0.27 -1.79
C TYR A 76 0.94 0.27 -0.74
N VAL A 77 0.65 -0.13 0.50
CA VAL A 77 1.66 -0.20 1.56
C VAL A 77 2.79 -1.18 1.19
N GLU A 78 2.45 -2.35 0.63
CA GLU A 78 3.44 -3.31 0.14
C GLU A 78 4.31 -2.75 -0.99
N LEU A 79 3.79 -1.87 -1.84
CA LEU A 79 4.55 -1.23 -2.92
C LEU A 79 5.54 -0.20 -2.37
N VAL A 80 5.11 0.68 -1.47
CA VAL A 80 5.95 1.76 -0.95
C VAL A 80 7.00 1.26 0.04
N GLU A 81 6.65 0.28 0.90
CA GLU A 81 7.60 -0.26 1.87
C GLU A 81 8.61 -1.21 1.23
N ALA A 82 8.24 -1.96 0.18
CA ALA A 82 9.21 -2.72 -0.61
C ALA A 82 10.21 -1.81 -1.36
N SER A 83 9.83 -0.56 -1.62
CA SER A 83 10.67 0.43 -2.31
C SER A 83 11.55 1.24 -1.37
N THR A 84 11.43 1.05 -0.04
CA THR A 84 12.30 1.74 0.92
C THR A 84 13.58 0.91 1.07
N PRO A 85 14.75 1.34 0.53
CA PRO A 85 15.98 0.63 0.80
C PRO A 85 16.22 0.67 2.31
N THR A 86 16.31 -0.50 2.93
CA THR A 86 16.82 -0.64 4.29
C THR A 86 18.14 0.15 4.34
N PRO A 87 18.30 1.17 5.19
CA PRO A 87 19.62 1.76 5.37
C PRO A 87 20.50 0.63 5.87
N ALA A 88 21.42 0.18 5.00
CA ALA A 88 22.42 -0.80 5.37
C ALA A 88 23.11 -0.22 6.61
N THR A 89 22.90 -0.86 7.75
CA THR A 89 23.63 -0.55 8.97
C THR A 89 25.06 -0.97 8.70
N GLY A 90 25.81 -0.06 8.07
CA GLY A 90 27.24 -0.13 7.93
C GLY A 90 27.83 -0.04 9.32
N ALA A 91 28.13 -1.20 9.87
CA ALA A 91 29.04 -1.37 10.98
C ALA A 91 30.37 -0.71 10.60
N ASN A 92 30.63 0.49 11.12
CA ASN A 92 32.01 0.96 11.30
C ASN A 92 32.39 0.66 12.74
N ARG A 93 33.16 -0.42 12.87
CA ARG A 93 34.11 -0.65 13.96
C ARG A 93 35.21 0.41 13.92
#